data_AF-A0A5P4S768-F1
#
_entry.id   AF-A0A5P4S768-F1
#
_cell.length_a   1.000
_cell.length_b   1.000
_cell.length_c   1.000
_cell.angle_alpha   90.00
_cell.angle_beta   90.00
_cell.angle_gamma   90.00
#
_symmetry.space_group_name_H-M   'P 1'
#
loop_
_entity.id
_entity.type
_entity.pdbx_description
1 polymer ?
#
loop_
_entity_poly.entity_id
_entity_poly.type
_entity_poly.pdbx_seq_one_letter_code
_entity_poly.pdbx_strand_id
1 'polypeptide(L)'
;MIVQFIKRISLLKIRYIISFFVAYIVYFFQSKKKSDCWVFGTGTGLFENNIEALFKYCESLGYSCLFITNKKKVVQSFDSSKVLKRGSIEAYLACLNAKVLLFDNDYSDLAPGFMFVMQALKVNVNHGQEGFKRLPKDYYSKIKADITCSVSQFEKNIKVNECGAPVDTVFITGLARYDNLTFESSSNDILMFLTWRDELQYLSDDEIELTSYYKNCVEFLESSELASYLEKKDATLYFKPHYRMKNINLKVNNSRVVICNQDVNLTELIKNTKVLITDYSSVAWDYIYTNRNVIFFQFDYDKYSINPGLYILEDNNLLKNRVRTALELRILFNSDEVSCTSGYIDDGKYFAFIDKNNCNRIVNKINALNLND
;
A
#
# COMPACT_ATOMS: atom_id res chain seq x y z
N MET A 1 -39.21 4.96 13.30
CA MET A 1 -37.82 5.44 13.18
C MET A 1 -36.79 4.42 13.66
N ILE A 2 -36.81 3.99 14.92
CA ILE A 2 -35.81 3.03 15.49
C ILE A 2 -35.80 1.69 14.75
N VAL A 3 -36.97 1.15 14.40
CA VAL A 3 -37.08 -0.13 13.66
C VAL A 3 -36.53 -0.05 12.22
N GLN A 4 -36.66 1.10 11.55
CA GLN A 4 -36.05 1.32 10.23
C GLN A 4 -34.53 1.53 10.30
N PHE A 5 -34.04 2.10 11.41
CA PHE A 5 -32.61 2.26 11.68
C PHE A 5 -31.93 0.92 11.96
N ILE A 6 -32.58 0.05 12.75
CA ILE A 6 -32.08 -1.31 13.05
C ILE A 6 -32.07 -2.20 11.79
N LYS A 7 -33.03 -2.04 10.87
CA LYS A 7 -33.05 -2.76 9.57
C LYS A 7 -31.85 -2.45 8.66
N ARG A 8 -31.10 -1.37 8.92
CA ARG A 8 -29.90 -0.98 8.15
C ARG A 8 -28.58 -1.45 8.77
N ILE A 9 -28.58 -1.97 9.99
CA ILE A 9 -27.38 -2.46 10.65
C ILE A 9 -27.22 -3.94 10.32
N SER A 10 -26.11 -4.31 9.67
CA SER A 10 -25.84 -5.72 9.37
C SER A 10 -25.69 -6.52 10.67
N LEU A 11 -26.14 -7.79 10.65
CA LEU A 11 -25.96 -8.72 11.76
C LEU A 11 -24.50 -8.78 12.25
N LEU A 12 -23.56 -8.60 11.33
CA LEU A 12 -22.13 -8.51 11.63
C LEU A 12 -21.79 -7.33 12.54
N LYS A 13 -22.33 -6.14 12.26
CA LYS A 13 -22.11 -4.93 13.09
C LYS A 13 -22.74 -5.10 14.47
N ILE A 14 -23.93 -5.69 14.56
CA ILE A 14 -24.57 -6.01 15.85
C ILE A 14 -23.67 -6.93 16.67
N ARG A 15 -23.11 -7.98 16.05
CA ARG A 15 -22.19 -8.89 16.72
C ARG A 15 -20.93 -8.17 17.22
N TYR A 16 -20.38 -7.25 16.45
CA TYR A 16 -19.21 -6.45 16.87
C TYR A 16 -19.53 -5.56 18.07
N ILE A 17 -20.70 -4.94 18.10
CA ILE A 17 -21.15 -4.12 19.23
C ILE A 17 -21.29 -4.99 20.50
N ILE A 18 -21.97 -6.13 20.39
CA ILE A 18 -22.12 -7.07 21.53
C ILE A 18 -20.75 -7.53 22.03
N SER A 19 -19.87 -7.95 21.10
CA SER A 19 -18.53 -8.44 21.44
C SER A 19 -17.69 -7.37 22.13
N PHE A 20 -17.80 -6.11 21.69
CA PHE A 20 -17.12 -4.99 22.33
C PHE A 20 -17.64 -4.77 23.76
N PHE A 21 -18.95 -4.73 23.99
CA PHE A 21 -19.48 -4.49 25.34
C PHE A 21 -19.12 -5.64 26.29
N VAL A 22 -19.16 -6.89 25.84
CA VAL A 22 -18.69 -8.02 26.64
C VAL A 22 -17.19 -7.87 26.96
N ALA A 23 -16.36 -7.56 25.97
CA ALA A 23 -14.93 -7.30 26.18
C ALA A 23 -14.70 -6.13 27.16
N TYR A 24 -15.46 -5.05 27.04
CA TYR A 24 -15.33 -3.87 27.90
C TYR A 24 -15.73 -4.18 29.35
N ILE A 25 -16.78 -4.97 29.57
CA ILE A 25 -17.17 -5.45 30.91
C ILE A 25 -16.05 -6.32 31.49
N VAL A 26 -15.53 -7.27 30.72
CA VAL A 26 -14.42 -8.13 31.17
C VAL A 26 -13.18 -7.29 31.50
N TYR A 27 -12.82 -6.33 30.65
CA TYR A 27 -11.72 -5.40 30.88
C TYR A 27 -11.90 -4.58 32.16
N PHE A 28 -13.12 -4.16 32.47
CA PHE A 28 -13.42 -3.40 33.69
C PHE A 28 -13.12 -4.18 34.98
N PHE A 29 -13.34 -5.51 34.96
CA PHE A 29 -13.07 -6.39 36.10
C PHE A 29 -11.65 -6.97 36.12
N GLN A 30 -10.88 -6.84 35.04
CA GLN A 30 -9.46 -7.20 35.01
C GLN A 30 -8.61 -6.15 35.73
N SER A 31 -7.45 -6.54 36.27
CA SER A 31 -6.49 -5.56 36.76
C SER A 31 -6.09 -4.67 35.59
N LYS A 32 -6.25 -3.34 35.69
CA LYS A 32 -5.98 -2.37 34.62
C LYS A 32 -4.50 -2.21 34.27
N LYS A 33 -3.65 -3.19 34.59
CA LYS A 33 -2.26 -3.19 34.17
C LYS A 33 -2.26 -3.40 32.65
N LYS A 34 -2.00 -2.33 31.89
CA LYS A 34 -1.80 -2.41 30.44
C LYS A 34 -0.76 -3.50 30.16
N SER A 35 -1.09 -4.40 29.24
CA SER A 35 -0.14 -5.40 28.78
C SER A 35 0.95 -4.71 27.95
N ASP A 36 2.17 -5.25 27.93
CA ASP A 36 3.22 -4.81 27.01
C ASP A 36 2.97 -5.32 25.56
N CYS A 37 1.73 -5.68 25.21
CA CYS A 37 1.36 -6.24 23.91
C CYS A 37 1.19 -5.16 22.84
N TRP A 38 1.69 -5.46 21.65
CA TRP A 38 1.57 -4.66 20.44
C TRP A 38 0.61 -5.36 19.48
N VAL A 39 -0.46 -4.69 19.10
CA VAL A 39 -1.53 -5.30 18.28
C VAL A 39 -1.54 -4.65 16.90
N PHE A 40 -1.47 -5.49 15.87
CA PHE A 40 -1.37 -5.11 14.47
C PHE A 40 -2.66 -5.44 13.72
N GLY A 41 -3.02 -4.61 12.74
CA GLY A 41 -4.15 -4.85 11.83
C GLY A 41 -4.03 -4.02 10.56
N THR A 42 -4.82 -4.35 9.53
CA THR A 42 -4.85 -3.62 8.25
C THR A 42 -6.28 -3.43 7.78
N GLY A 43 -6.56 -2.41 6.96
CA GLY A 43 -7.90 -2.26 6.37
C GLY A 43 -8.29 -3.41 5.44
N THR A 44 -7.30 -4.08 4.85
CA THR A 44 -7.50 -5.19 3.91
C THR A 44 -7.61 -6.55 4.62
N GLY A 45 -7.16 -6.64 5.87
CA GLY A 45 -6.95 -7.88 6.62
C GLY A 45 -5.83 -8.77 6.11
N LEU A 46 -5.02 -8.28 5.16
CA LEU A 46 -3.84 -9.00 4.67
C LEU A 46 -2.65 -8.73 5.60
N PHE A 47 -1.78 -9.72 5.72
CA PHE A 47 -0.52 -9.62 6.44
C PHE A 47 0.62 -9.43 5.43
N GLU A 48 0.90 -8.16 5.12
CA GLU A 48 1.82 -7.77 4.04
C GLU A 48 2.40 -6.37 4.28
N ASN A 49 3.30 -5.93 3.39
CA ASN A 49 3.82 -4.56 3.34
C ASN A 49 4.47 -4.12 4.67
N ASN A 50 4.16 -2.90 5.13
CA ASN A 50 4.75 -2.29 6.31
C ASN A 50 4.38 -3.03 7.59
N ILE A 51 3.16 -3.57 7.65
CA ILE A 51 2.66 -4.28 8.83
C ILE A 51 3.38 -5.62 8.99
N GLU A 52 3.55 -6.40 7.91
CA GLU A 52 4.33 -7.63 7.97
C GLU A 52 5.79 -7.36 8.39
N ALA A 53 6.44 -6.39 7.75
CA ALA A 53 7.84 -6.09 8.03
C ALA A 53 8.06 -5.65 9.48
N LEU A 54 7.23 -4.73 9.97
CA LEU A 54 7.33 -4.23 11.34
C LEU A 54 6.94 -5.28 12.38
N PHE A 55 5.90 -6.08 12.11
CA PHE A 55 5.50 -7.19 13.00
C PHE A 55 6.68 -8.14 13.23
N LYS A 56 7.26 -8.66 12.13
CA LYS A 56 8.41 -9.58 12.20
C LYS A 56 9.62 -8.96 12.91
N TYR A 57 9.90 -7.68 12.65
CA TYR A 57 10.98 -6.97 13.34
C TYR A 57 10.71 -6.86 14.85
N CYS A 58 9.50 -6.49 15.26
CA CYS A 58 9.14 -6.38 16.68
C CYS A 58 9.23 -7.75 17.38
N GLU A 59 8.78 -8.82 16.72
CA GLU A 59 8.94 -10.17 17.27
C GLU A 59 10.41 -10.56 17.46
N SER A 60 11.29 -10.20 16.51
CA SER A 60 12.72 -10.47 16.61
C SER A 60 13.38 -9.75 17.79
N LEU A 61 12.79 -8.64 18.25
CA LEU A 61 13.22 -7.90 19.45
C LEU A 61 12.57 -8.41 20.74
N GLY A 62 11.71 -9.44 20.67
CA GLY A 62 11.04 -10.04 21.82
C GLY A 62 9.74 -9.36 22.25
N TYR A 63 9.18 -8.44 21.46
CA TYR A 63 7.87 -7.84 21.77
C TYR A 63 6.75 -8.88 21.62
N SER A 64 5.78 -8.85 22.54
CA SER A 64 4.55 -9.62 22.41
C SER A 64 3.67 -9.00 21.33
N CYS A 65 3.54 -9.68 20.18
CA CYS A 65 2.81 -9.17 19.02
C CYS A 65 1.58 -10.02 18.71
N LEU A 66 0.45 -9.37 18.42
CA LEU A 66 -0.79 -10.01 17.96
C LEU A 66 -1.24 -9.37 16.64
N PHE A 67 -1.73 -10.18 15.71
CA PHE A 67 -2.31 -9.71 14.45
C PHE A 67 -3.81 -9.98 14.41
N ILE A 68 -4.61 -8.99 14.03
CA ILE A 68 -6.06 -9.11 13.91
C ILE A 68 -6.46 -9.17 12.44
N THR A 69 -7.23 -10.20 12.06
CA THR A 69 -7.74 -10.34 10.69
C THR A 69 -9.04 -11.16 10.62
N ASN A 70 -9.76 -11.06 9.51
CA ASN A 70 -10.85 -11.99 9.13
C ASN A 70 -10.51 -12.84 7.88
N LYS A 71 -9.29 -12.73 7.34
CA LYS A 71 -8.88 -13.47 6.14
C LYS A 71 -8.52 -14.91 6.52
N LYS A 72 -9.39 -15.86 6.15
CA LYS A 72 -9.18 -17.29 6.43
C LYS A 72 -7.80 -17.80 6.00
N LYS A 73 -7.34 -17.45 4.79
CA LYS A 73 -6.02 -17.85 4.28
C LYS A 73 -4.89 -17.39 5.20
N VAL A 74 -4.97 -16.14 5.69
CA VAL A 74 -3.96 -15.59 6.61
C VAL A 74 -3.99 -16.32 7.95
N VAL A 75 -5.17 -16.52 8.54
CA VAL A 75 -5.33 -17.26 9.81
C VAL A 75 -4.75 -18.67 9.72
N GLN A 76 -4.96 -19.36 8.60
CA GLN A 76 -4.46 -20.72 8.39
C GLN A 76 -2.94 -20.80 8.26
N SER A 77 -2.29 -19.73 7.78
CA SER A 77 -0.83 -19.64 7.64
C SER A 77 -0.12 -19.01 8.85
N PHE A 78 -0.87 -18.50 9.83
CA PHE A 78 -0.31 -17.78 10.98
C PHE A 78 -0.17 -18.70 12.20
N ASP A 79 0.74 -18.36 13.11
CA ASP A 79 0.77 -18.95 14.44
C ASP A 79 -0.55 -18.65 15.15
N SER A 80 -1.30 -19.70 15.51
CA SER A 80 -2.61 -19.59 16.15
C SER A 80 -2.59 -18.82 17.47
N SER A 81 -1.45 -18.77 18.16
CA SER A 81 -1.28 -18.01 19.41
C SER A 81 -1.11 -16.50 19.17
N LYS A 82 -0.87 -16.09 17.92
CA LYS A 82 -0.54 -14.71 17.53
C LYS A 82 -1.56 -14.06 16.61
N VAL A 83 -2.63 -14.77 16.26
CA VAL A 83 -3.68 -14.25 15.38
C VAL A 83 -5.03 -14.25 16.08
N LEU A 84 -5.73 -13.14 16.02
CA LEU A 84 -7.07 -12.99 16.54
C LEU A 84 -8.07 -12.64 15.43
N LYS A 85 -9.31 -13.06 15.64
CA LYS A 85 -10.38 -12.84 14.66
C LYS A 85 -10.96 -11.45 14.83
N ARG A 86 -10.96 -10.66 13.75
CA ARG A 86 -11.52 -9.29 13.77
C ARG A 86 -12.94 -9.25 14.33
N GLY A 87 -13.09 -8.44 15.37
CA GLY A 87 -14.34 -8.17 16.09
C GLY A 87 -14.81 -9.30 17.01
N SER A 88 -13.94 -10.25 17.37
CA SER A 88 -14.17 -11.16 18.49
C SER A 88 -13.96 -10.45 19.84
N ILE A 89 -14.41 -11.07 20.93
CA ILE A 89 -14.25 -10.54 22.29
C ILE A 89 -12.75 -10.45 22.63
N GLU A 90 -11.98 -11.48 22.26
CA GLU A 90 -10.54 -11.56 22.47
C GLU A 90 -9.79 -10.46 21.73
N ALA A 91 -10.19 -10.17 20.48
CA ALA A 91 -9.60 -9.08 19.70
C ALA A 91 -9.84 -7.72 20.36
N TYR A 92 -11.08 -7.44 20.82
CA TYR A 92 -11.36 -6.21 21.55
C TYR A 92 -10.62 -6.12 22.89
N LEU A 93 -10.55 -7.22 23.65
CA LEU A 93 -9.79 -7.29 24.89
C LEU A 93 -8.29 -7.04 24.66
N ALA A 94 -7.72 -7.61 23.59
CA ALA A 94 -6.34 -7.36 23.21
C ALA A 94 -6.12 -5.87 22.90
N CYS A 95 -7.00 -5.23 22.13
CA CYS A 95 -6.89 -3.80 21.84
C CYS A 95 -7.09 -2.90 23.07
N LEU A 96 -8.00 -3.25 23.98
CA LEU A 96 -8.22 -2.50 25.24
C LEU A 96 -7.01 -2.57 26.17
N ASN A 97 -6.32 -3.72 26.20
CA ASN A 97 -5.14 -3.95 27.03
C ASN A 97 -3.81 -3.61 26.33
N ALA A 98 -3.83 -3.26 25.04
CA ALA A 98 -2.62 -3.03 24.25
C ALA A 98 -1.83 -1.83 24.75
N LYS A 99 -0.51 -1.92 24.60
CA LYS A 99 0.39 -0.76 24.71
C LYS A 99 0.38 0.06 23.42
N VAL A 100 0.43 -0.64 22.29
CA VAL A 100 0.53 -0.04 20.95
C VAL A 100 -0.46 -0.70 20.00
N LEU A 101 -1.14 0.11 19.20
CA LEU A 101 -1.99 -0.29 18.09
C LEU A 101 -1.36 0.15 16.78
N LEU A 102 -0.94 -0.81 15.96
CA LEU A 102 -0.27 -0.56 14.69
C LEU A 102 -1.18 -0.91 13.51
N PHE A 103 -1.31 0.02 12.58
CA PHE A 103 -2.15 -0.15 11.41
C PHE A 103 -1.59 0.59 10.21
N ASP A 104 -2.06 0.24 9.02
CA ASP A 104 -1.80 0.99 7.80
C ASP A 104 -2.62 2.29 7.78
N ASN A 105 -3.22 2.70 6.66
CA ASN A 105 -4.11 3.86 6.64
C ASN A 105 -5.55 3.55 7.07
N ASP A 106 -5.87 2.30 7.44
CA ASP A 106 -7.19 1.92 7.94
C ASP A 106 -7.10 0.94 9.12
N TYR A 107 -7.49 1.42 10.31
CA TYR A 107 -7.52 0.63 11.54
C TYR A 107 -8.78 -0.24 11.69
N SER A 108 -9.61 -0.39 10.64
CA SER A 108 -10.92 -1.03 10.75
C SER A 108 -10.87 -2.49 11.22
N ASP A 109 -9.72 -3.17 11.10
CA ASP A 109 -9.49 -4.52 11.63
C ASP A 109 -9.28 -4.57 13.15
N LEU A 110 -8.57 -3.59 13.74
CA LEU A 110 -8.16 -3.60 15.15
C LEU A 110 -9.35 -3.54 16.11
N ALA A 111 -10.12 -2.45 16.04
CA ALA A 111 -11.27 -2.22 16.92
C ALA A 111 -12.46 -1.65 16.13
N PRO A 112 -13.16 -2.47 15.33
CA PRO A 112 -14.20 -2.01 14.41
C PRO A 112 -15.28 -1.16 15.12
N GLY A 113 -15.28 0.15 14.84
CA GLY A 113 -16.25 1.08 15.41
C GLY A 113 -15.97 1.54 16.85
N PHE A 114 -14.87 1.10 17.47
CA PHE A 114 -14.54 1.43 18.87
C PHE A 114 -13.08 1.89 19.07
N MET A 115 -12.35 2.18 17.99
CA MET A 115 -10.96 2.67 18.04
C MET A 115 -10.78 3.90 18.94
N PHE A 116 -11.80 4.76 19.06
CA PHE A 116 -11.77 5.97 19.88
C PHE A 116 -11.76 5.70 21.40
N VAL A 117 -12.16 4.51 21.85
CA VAL A 117 -12.12 4.10 23.27
C VAL A 117 -10.75 3.52 23.63
N MET A 118 -9.93 3.17 22.63
CA MET A 118 -8.63 2.55 22.86
C MET A 118 -7.61 3.60 23.32
N GLN A 119 -7.03 3.35 24.49
CA GLN A 119 -6.03 4.22 25.15
C GLN A 119 -4.58 3.86 24.81
N ALA A 120 -4.38 2.89 23.92
CA ALA A 120 -3.08 2.51 23.41
C ALA A 120 -2.53 3.60 22.46
N LEU A 121 -1.21 3.67 22.33
CA LEU A 121 -0.54 4.51 21.35
C LEU A 121 -0.89 4.02 19.93
N LYS A 122 -1.44 4.90 19.09
CA LYS A 122 -1.92 4.60 17.74
C LYS A 122 -0.87 4.96 16.70
N VAL A 123 -0.39 3.96 15.97
CA VAL A 123 0.70 4.11 15.00
C VAL A 123 0.21 3.76 13.60
N ASN A 124 0.14 4.77 12.74
CA ASN A 124 -0.07 4.62 11.30
C ASN A 124 1.28 4.44 10.59
N VAL A 125 1.50 3.25 10.03
CA VAL A 125 2.70 2.90 9.25
C VAL A 125 2.54 3.11 7.73
N ASN A 126 1.38 3.62 7.30
CA ASN A 126 0.90 3.79 5.93
C ASN A 126 0.85 2.50 5.12
N HIS A 127 0.26 2.61 3.92
CA HIS A 127 0.19 1.54 2.91
C HIS A 127 1.18 1.75 1.74
N GLY A 128 1.86 2.91 1.71
CA GLY A 128 2.82 3.30 0.69
C GLY A 128 3.29 4.73 0.90
N GLN A 129 4.23 5.18 0.06
CA GLN A 129 4.70 6.56 0.05
C GLN A 129 3.73 7.43 -0.76
N GLU A 130 3.37 8.56 -0.18
CA GLU A 130 2.59 9.60 -0.87
C GLU A 130 3.53 10.47 -1.73
N GLY A 131 3.00 11.02 -2.83
CA GLY A 131 3.79 11.94 -3.65
C GLY A 131 3.40 12.04 -5.13
N PHE A 132 2.71 11.04 -5.68
CA PHE A 132 2.23 11.12 -7.06
C PHE A 132 0.83 11.73 -7.11
N LYS A 133 -0.20 10.96 -6.74
CA LYS A 133 -1.60 11.40 -6.75
C LYS A 133 -1.93 12.29 -5.55
N ARG A 134 -2.81 13.27 -5.75
CA ARG A 134 -3.42 14.04 -4.67
C ARG A 134 -4.40 13.18 -3.88
N LEU A 135 -4.48 13.48 -2.58
CA LEU A 135 -5.42 12.86 -1.65
C LEU A 135 -6.49 13.89 -1.23
N PRO A 136 -7.63 13.43 -0.68
CA PRO A 136 -8.57 14.33 -0.02
C PRO A 136 -7.89 15.20 1.04
N LYS A 137 -8.30 16.47 1.15
CA LYS A 137 -7.70 17.44 2.07
C LYS A 137 -7.74 17.04 3.54
N ASP A 138 -8.68 16.17 3.91
CA ASP A 138 -8.90 15.70 5.27
C ASP A 138 -8.51 14.22 5.45
N TYR A 139 -7.72 13.66 4.52
CA TYR A 139 -7.38 12.25 4.51
C TYR A 139 -6.67 11.82 5.80
N TYR A 140 -5.61 12.53 6.20
CA TYR A 140 -4.85 12.18 7.41
C TYR A 140 -5.49 12.71 8.70
N SER A 141 -6.28 13.79 8.63
CA SER A 141 -7.03 14.28 9.81
C SER A 141 -8.04 13.23 10.33
N LYS A 142 -8.54 12.36 9.45
CA LYS A 142 -9.48 11.28 9.79
C LYS A 142 -8.83 10.05 10.43
N ILE A 143 -7.53 9.82 10.21
CA ILE A 143 -6.85 8.58 10.65
C ILE A 143 -6.58 8.58 12.16
N LYS A 144 -6.54 9.75 12.82
CA LYS A 144 -6.41 9.91 14.28
C LYS A 144 -5.33 8.99 14.91
N ALA A 145 -4.10 9.12 14.40
CA ALA A 145 -2.94 8.42 14.92
C ALA A 145 -2.07 9.36 15.76
N ASP A 146 -1.39 8.82 16.77
CA ASP A 146 -0.41 9.54 17.59
C ASP A 146 0.96 9.60 16.87
N ILE A 147 1.24 8.58 16.04
CA ILE A 147 2.40 8.52 15.15
C ILE A 147 1.90 8.20 13.74
N THR A 148 2.27 9.04 12.77
CA THR A 148 2.14 8.78 11.34
C THR A 148 3.53 8.77 10.72
N CYS A 149 3.92 7.63 10.15
CA CYS A 149 5.22 7.47 9.52
C CYS A 149 5.30 8.32 8.25
N SER A 150 6.50 8.78 7.89
CA SER A 150 6.77 9.47 6.64
C SER A 150 8.17 9.16 6.14
N VAL A 151 8.37 9.19 4.82
CA VAL A 151 9.60 8.79 4.14
C VAL A 151 10.60 9.93 4.02
N SER A 152 10.12 11.17 3.89
CA SER A 152 10.93 12.36 3.66
C SER A 152 10.21 13.62 4.11
N GLN A 153 10.93 14.75 4.13
CA GLN A 153 10.33 16.04 4.41
C GLN A 153 9.29 16.42 3.35
N PHE A 154 9.50 16.03 2.09
CA PHE A 154 8.53 16.22 1.01
C PHE A 154 7.20 15.54 1.33
N GLU A 155 7.23 14.26 1.69
CA GLU A 155 5.99 13.52 2.00
C GLU A 155 5.36 14.03 3.31
N LYS A 156 6.16 14.40 4.31
CA LYS A 156 5.66 15.02 5.55
C LYS A 156 4.88 16.30 5.25
N ASN A 157 5.38 17.14 4.34
CA ASN A 157 4.69 18.37 3.94
C ASN A 157 3.35 18.07 3.28
N ILE A 158 3.26 17.04 2.42
CA ILE A 158 1.98 16.59 1.85
C ILE A 158 1.00 16.20 2.96
N LYS A 159 1.43 15.33 3.88
CA LYS A 159 0.57 14.81 4.96
C LYS A 159 0.01 15.92 5.84
N VAL A 160 0.85 16.88 6.20
CA VAL A 160 0.49 17.99 7.10
C VAL A 160 -0.28 19.08 6.35
N ASN A 161 0.30 19.66 5.30
CA ASN A 161 -0.20 20.88 4.67
C ASN A 161 -1.35 20.59 3.70
N GLU A 162 -1.28 19.46 2.97
CA GLU A 162 -2.26 19.14 1.93
C GLU A 162 -3.36 18.20 2.44
N CYS A 163 -3.08 17.37 3.46
CA CYS A 163 -4.00 16.31 3.91
C CYS A 163 -4.43 16.42 5.39
N GLY A 164 -4.03 17.47 6.09
CA GLY A 164 -4.56 17.85 7.40
C GLY A 164 -4.07 17.00 8.59
N ALA A 165 -2.94 16.31 8.46
CA ALA A 165 -2.32 15.66 9.61
C ALA A 165 -1.81 16.71 10.63
N PRO A 166 -2.02 16.51 11.95
CA PRO A 166 -1.33 17.33 12.95
C PRO A 166 0.19 17.21 12.83
N VAL A 167 0.90 18.34 12.81
CA VAL A 167 2.34 18.41 12.50
C VAL A 167 3.21 17.59 13.47
N ASP A 168 2.79 17.52 14.72
CA ASP A 168 3.41 16.82 15.84
C ASP A 168 3.15 15.30 15.82
N THR A 169 2.27 14.82 14.95
CA THR A 169 2.02 13.37 14.78
C THR A 169 2.80 12.77 13.63
N VAL A 170 3.34 13.58 12.69
CA VAL A 170 4.03 13.07 11.49
C VAL A 170 5.54 13.04 11.67
N PHE A 171 6.14 11.85 11.55
CA PHE A 171 7.56 11.63 11.80
C PHE A 171 8.26 11.00 10.59
N ILE A 172 9.43 11.53 10.24
CA ILE A 172 10.26 11.00 9.16
C ILE A 172 10.99 9.76 9.69
N THR A 173 10.47 8.59 9.36
CA THR A 173 10.95 7.28 9.81
C THR A 173 11.37 6.38 8.66
N GLY A 174 10.91 6.67 7.45
CA GLY A 174 10.84 5.72 6.35
C GLY A 174 9.66 4.75 6.49
N LEU A 175 9.58 3.78 5.57
CA LEU A 175 8.58 2.71 5.58
C LEU A 175 9.20 1.39 6.00
N ALA A 176 8.56 0.66 6.91
CA ALA A 176 9.06 -0.62 7.41
C ALA A 176 9.35 -1.63 6.28
N ARG A 177 8.52 -1.66 5.23
CA ARG A 177 8.70 -2.61 4.11
C ARG A 177 10.00 -2.41 3.33
N TYR A 178 10.59 -1.21 3.38
CA TYR A 178 11.82 -0.88 2.66
C TYR A 178 13.04 -1.64 3.20
N ASP A 179 13.00 -2.14 4.43
CA ASP A 179 14.08 -2.97 4.99
C ASP A 179 14.18 -4.32 4.25
N ASN A 180 13.06 -4.81 3.72
CA ASN A 180 12.95 -6.09 3.03
C ASN A 180 13.11 -5.99 1.50
N LEU A 181 13.27 -4.78 0.94
CA LEU A 181 13.48 -4.61 -0.49
C LEU A 181 14.92 -4.99 -0.90
N THR A 182 15.04 -5.59 -2.09
CA THR A 182 16.32 -5.99 -2.69
C THR A 182 16.71 -5.00 -3.78
N PHE A 183 17.98 -4.58 -3.78
CA PHE A 183 18.55 -3.70 -4.81
C PHE A 183 18.97 -4.47 -6.06
N GLU A 184 19.22 -5.77 -5.91
CA GLU A 184 19.58 -6.66 -7.00
C GLU A 184 18.36 -7.49 -7.41
N SER A 185 18.13 -7.57 -8.72
CA SER A 185 17.25 -8.56 -9.34
C SER A 185 18.03 -9.20 -10.48
N SER A 186 18.13 -10.52 -10.47
CA SER A 186 18.71 -11.31 -11.57
C SER A 186 17.76 -11.44 -12.76
N SER A 187 16.50 -11.03 -12.60
CA SER A 187 15.49 -11.10 -13.64
C SER A 187 15.57 -9.92 -14.62
N ASN A 188 15.27 -10.17 -15.89
CA ASN A 188 15.03 -9.14 -16.89
C ASN A 188 13.53 -8.80 -17.03
N ASP A 189 12.68 -9.43 -16.21
CA ASP A 189 11.23 -9.31 -16.30
C ASP A 189 10.72 -7.92 -15.96
N ILE A 190 9.53 -7.65 -16.49
CA ILE A 190 8.88 -6.35 -16.42
C ILE A 190 7.55 -6.51 -15.71
N LEU A 191 7.26 -5.64 -14.75
CA LEU A 191 5.93 -5.50 -14.18
C LEU A 191 5.23 -4.32 -14.84
N MET A 192 4.07 -4.55 -15.45
CA MET A 192 3.12 -3.49 -15.79
C MET A 192 1.99 -3.48 -14.76
N PHE A 193 1.92 -2.41 -13.97
CA PHE A 193 0.94 -2.24 -12.90
C PHE A 193 0.40 -0.82 -12.90
N LEU A 194 -0.73 -0.63 -13.56
CA LEU A 194 -1.41 0.67 -13.65
C LEU A 194 -2.41 0.83 -12.50
N THR A 195 -2.61 2.07 -12.07
CA THR A 195 -3.65 2.41 -11.11
C THR A 195 -5.03 2.21 -11.72
N TRP A 196 -6.02 2.01 -10.84
CA TRP A 196 -7.40 1.84 -11.26
C TRP A 196 -8.04 3.16 -11.69
N ARG A 197 -9.14 3.06 -12.43
CA ARG A 197 -9.96 4.19 -12.86
C ARG A 197 -11.38 3.99 -12.35
N ASP A 198 -11.91 4.99 -11.66
CA ASP A 198 -13.23 4.95 -11.03
C ASP A 198 -14.33 4.66 -12.04
N GLU A 199 -14.24 5.20 -13.24
CA GLU A 199 -15.23 5.01 -14.30
C GLU A 199 -15.32 3.55 -14.78
N LEU A 200 -14.21 2.81 -14.77
CA LEU A 200 -14.15 1.46 -15.35
C LEU A 200 -14.92 0.43 -14.55
N GLN A 201 -15.22 0.70 -13.28
CA GLN A 201 -15.96 -0.24 -12.43
C GLN A 201 -17.46 -0.32 -12.79
N TYR A 202 -17.96 0.63 -13.59
CA TYR A 202 -19.38 0.74 -13.97
C TYR A 202 -19.65 0.38 -15.43
N LEU A 203 -18.62 0.02 -16.19
CA LEU A 203 -18.72 -0.31 -17.61
C LEU A 203 -18.89 -1.82 -17.82
N SER A 204 -19.60 -2.18 -18.89
CA SER A 204 -19.61 -3.52 -19.47
C SER A 204 -18.28 -3.85 -20.16
N ASP A 205 -18.04 -5.13 -20.47
CA ASP A 205 -16.80 -5.56 -21.13
C ASP A 205 -16.60 -4.86 -22.48
N ASP A 206 -17.67 -4.75 -23.30
CA ASP A 206 -17.62 -4.08 -24.60
C ASP A 206 -17.29 -2.58 -24.46
N GLU A 207 -17.82 -1.91 -23.43
CA GLU A 207 -17.51 -0.50 -23.15
C GLU A 207 -16.08 -0.32 -22.65
N ILE A 208 -15.55 -1.25 -21.86
CA ILE A 208 -14.16 -1.24 -21.38
C ILE A 208 -13.19 -1.28 -22.58
N GLU A 209 -13.46 -2.12 -23.59
CA GLU A 209 -12.63 -2.21 -24.80
C GLU A 209 -12.53 -0.90 -25.58
N LEU A 210 -13.54 -0.03 -25.46
CA LEU A 210 -13.57 1.27 -26.12
C LEU A 210 -12.76 2.35 -25.38
N THR A 211 -12.37 2.11 -24.13
CA THR A 211 -11.69 3.10 -23.29
C THR A 211 -10.24 3.35 -23.71
N SER A 212 -9.73 4.54 -23.40
CA SER A 212 -8.32 4.87 -23.62
C SER A 212 -7.38 3.94 -22.86
N TYR A 213 -7.76 3.53 -21.64
CA TYR A 213 -7.02 2.57 -20.83
C TYR A 213 -6.81 1.27 -21.60
N TYR A 214 -7.90 0.65 -22.07
CA TYR A 214 -7.82 -0.63 -22.77
C TYR A 214 -7.03 -0.52 -24.07
N LYS A 215 -7.37 0.46 -24.92
CA LYS A 215 -6.74 0.68 -26.22
C LYS A 215 -5.22 0.87 -26.11
N ASN A 216 -4.78 1.73 -25.18
CA ASN A 216 -3.35 1.97 -24.97
C ASN A 216 -2.62 0.74 -24.42
N CYS A 217 -3.25 -0.02 -23.52
CA CYS A 217 -2.65 -1.25 -23.01
C CYS A 217 -2.51 -2.29 -24.13
N VAL A 218 -3.58 -2.59 -24.86
CA VAL A 218 -3.55 -3.61 -25.93
C VAL A 218 -2.59 -3.20 -27.05
N GLU A 219 -2.62 -1.94 -27.50
CA GLU A 219 -1.72 -1.45 -28.55
C GLU A 219 -0.25 -1.68 -28.19
N PHE A 220 0.14 -1.41 -26.94
CA PHE A 220 1.51 -1.64 -26.49
C PHE A 220 1.81 -3.14 -26.31
N LEU A 221 0.92 -3.87 -25.63
CA LEU A 221 1.14 -5.28 -25.27
C LEU A 221 1.18 -6.21 -26.50
N GLU A 222 0.48 -5.86 -27.58
CA GLU A 222 0.50 -6.57 -28.86
C GLU A 222 1.55 -6.04 -29.85
N SER A 223 2.34 -5.04 -29.47
CA SER A 223 3.32 -4.44 -30.38
C SER A 223 4.49 -5.37 -30.71
N SER A 224 4.93 -5.32 -31.97
CA SER A 224 6.11 -6.06 -32.44
C SER A 224 7.41 -5.62 -31.77
N GLU A 225 7.48 -4.34 -31.37
CA GLU A 225 8.60 -3.71 -30.69
C GLU A 225 8.76 -4.30 -29.28
N LEU A 226 7.65 -4.45 -28.54
CA LEU A 226 7.67 -5.13 -27.24
C LEU A 226 8.04 -6.61 -27.41
N ALA A 227 7.42 -7.33 -28.36
CA ALA A 227 7.70 -8.74 -28.60
C ALA A 227 9.20 -8.98 -28.89
N SER A 228 9.78 -8.17 -29.78
CA SER A 228 11.21 -8.25 -30.14
C SER A 228 12.12 -7.94 -28.95
N TYR A 229 11.77 -6.93 -28.14
CA TYR A 229 12.52 -6.59 -26.94
C TYR A 229 12.50 -7.73 -25.91
N LEU A 230 11.32 -8.29 -25.61
CA LEU A 230 11.16 -9.37 -24.64
C LEU A 230 11.92 -10.64 -25.08
N GLU A 231 11.90 -10.97 -26.37
CA GLU A 231 12.68 -12.08 -26.92
C GLU A 231 14.19 -11.82 -26.80
N LYS A 232 14.66 -10.63 -27.23
CA LYS A 232 16.08 -10.26 -27.19
C LYS A 232 16.66 -10.27 -25.77
N LYS A 233 15.88 -9.87 -24.77
CA LYS A 233 16.32 -9.80 -23.36
C LYS A 233 16.02 -11.07 -22.56
N ASP A 234 15.41 -12.08 -23.18
CA ASP A 234 14.82 -13.24 -22.52
C ASP A 234 14.00 -12.84 -21.29
N ALA A 235 13.06 -11.93 -21.49
CA ALA A 235 12.22 -11.34 -20.45
C ALA A 235 10.76 -11.75 -20.64
N THR A 236 10.02 -11.71 -19.53
CA THR A 236 8.56 -11.81 -19.50
C THR A 236 7.97 -10.49 -18.97
N LEU A 237 6.90 -10.00 -19.61
CA LEU A 237 6.12 -8.89 -19.07
C LEU A 237 4.90 -9.44 -18.33
N TYR A 238 4.82 -9.12 -17.04
CA TYR A 238 3.67 -9.41 -16.20
C TYR A 238 2.76 -8.19 -16.12
N PHE A 239 1.56 -8.27 -16.71
CA PHE A 239 0.52 -7.26 -16.51
C PHE A 239 -0.38 -7.70 -15.36
N LYS A 240 -0.35 -6.97 -14.24
CA LYS A 240 -1.25 -7.24 -13.10
C LYS A 240 -2.36 -6.18 -13.04
N PRO A 241 -3.61 -6.53 -13.33
CA PRO A 241 -4.71 -5.60 -13.15
C PRO A 241 -4.94 -5.29 -11.67
N HIS A 242 -5.23 -4.03 -11.36
CA HIS A 242 -5.59 -3.62 -10.00
C HIS A 242 -6.86 -4.35 -9.52
N TYR A 243 -6.95 -4.70 -8.24
CA TYR A 243 -8.07 -5.49 -7.68
C TYR A 243 -9.46 -4.83 -7.76
N ARG A 244 -9.50 -3.52 -8.01
CA ARG A 244 -10.74 -2.77 -8.28
C ARG A 244 -11.23 -2.90 -9.72
N MET A 245 -10.39 -3.41 -10.63
CA MET A 245 -10.67 -3.60 -12.04
C MET A 245 -10.81 -5.09 -12.37
N LYS A 246 -11.65 -5.82 -11.61
CA LYS A 246 -11.74 -7.28 -11.74
C LYS A 246 -12.24 -7.77 -13.10
N ASN A 247 -12.98 -6.93 -13.82
CA ASN A 247 -13.58 -7.27 -15.09
C ASN A 247 -12.66 -6.96 -16.28
N ILE A 248 -11.50 -6.33 -16.06
CA ILE A 248 -10.63 -6.05 -17.19
C ILE A 248 -9.97 -7.34 -17.69
N ASN A 249 -10.32 -7.70 -18.92
CA ASN A 249 -9.75 -8.83 -19.62
C ASN A 249 -9.06 -8.33 -20.89
N LEU A 250 -7.75 -8.07 -20.81
CA LEU A 250 -6.99 -7.66 -21.97
C LEU A 250 -6.80 -8.86 -22.89
N LYS A 251 -7.29 -8.74 -24.14
CA LYS A 251 -7.05 -9.73 -25.19
C LYS A 251 -5.71 -9.38 -25.83
N VAL A 252 -4.69 -10.19 -25.56
CA VAL A 252 -3.31 -9.96 -26.03
C VAL A 252 -2.76 -11.26 -26.60
N ASN A 253 -2.33 -11.23 -27.86
CA ASN A 253 -1.65 -12.35 -28.50
C ASN A 253 -0.12 -12.17 -28.53
N ASN A 254 0.51 -12.21 -27.36
CA ASN A 254 1.97 -12.10 -27.20
C ASN A 254 2.47 -13.17 -26.22
N SER A 255 3.31 -14.09 -26.69
CA SER A 255 3.73 -15.28 -25.93
C SER A 255 4.58 -14.99 -24.70
N ARG A 256 5.20 -13.81 -24.62
CA ARG A 256 6.01 -13.36 -23.47
C ARG A 256 5.29 -12.33 -22.60
N VAL A 257 3.98 -12.13 -22.81
CA VAL A 257 3.12 -11.30 -21.96
C VAL A 257 2.21 -12.19 -21.13
N VAL A 258 2.25 -12.03 -19.81
CA VAL A 258 1.41 -12.75 -18.86
C VAL A 258 0.42 -11.79 -18.21
N ILE A 259 -0.87 -11.96 -18.53
CA ILE A 259 -1.97 -11.27 -17.83
C ILE A 259 -2.21 -12.00 -16.51
N CYS A 260 -1.79 -11.38 -15.40
CA CYS A 260 -1.84 -11.99 -14.08
C CYS A 260 -3.26 -12.00 -13.49
N ASN A 261 -3.60 -13.11 -12.84
CA ASN A 261 -4.80 -13.21 -12.05
C ASN A 261 -4.72 -12.36 -10.77
N GLN A 262 -5.88 -12.08 -10.17
CA GLN A 262 -5.97 -11.26 -8.96
C GLN A 262 -5.23 -11.84 -7.76
N ASP A 263 -5.19 -13.17 -7.65
CA ASP A 263 -4.55 -13.90 -6.55
C ASP A 263 -3.01 -13.86 -6.57
N VAL A 264 -2.39 -13.43 -7.68
CA VAL A 264 -0.93 -13.31 -7.78
C VAL A 264 -0.43 -12.25 -6.79
N ASN A 265 0.58 -12.57 -5.99
CA ASN A 265 1.10 -11.65 -4.99
C ASN A 265 1.87 -10.48 -5.65
N LEU A 266 1.39 -9.25 -5.45
CA LEU A 266 2.02 -8.05 -6.03
C LEU A 266 3.42 -7.81 -5.46
N THR A 267 3.63 -8.04 -4.16
CA THR A 267 4.93 -7.88 -3.51
C THR A 267 5.98 -8.82 -4.11
N GLU A 268 5.59 -10.06 -4.45
CA GLU A 268 6.49 -11.00 -5.12
C GLU A 268 6.80 -10.58 -6.56
N LEU A 269 5.83 -10.07 -7.30
CA LEU A 269 6.10 -9.47 -8.62
C LEU A 269 7.06 -8.28 -8.51
N ILE A 270 6.84 -7.39 -7.53
CA ILE A 270 7.70 -6.24 -7.26
C ILE A 270 9.12 -6.69 -6.93
N LYS A 271 9.35 -7.78 -6.20
CA LYS A 271 10.71 -8.27 -5.91
C LYS A 271 11.39 -8.88 -7.14
N ASN A 272 10.64 -9.60 -7.96
CA ASN A 272 11.19 -10.45 -9.02
C ASN A 272 11.22 -9.80 -10.41
N THR A 273 10.92 -8.52 -10.53
CA THR A 273 10.97 -7.78 -11.81
C THR A 273 11.92 -6.59 -11.71
N LYS A 274 12.50 -6.19 -12.84
CA LYS A 274 13.57 -5.16 -12.91
C LYS A 274 13.07 -3.82 -13.43
N VAL A 275 12.00 -3.83 -14.21
CA VAL A 275 11.40 -2.63 -14.78
C VAL A 275 9.93 -2.57 -14.37
N LEU A 276 9.49 -1.39 -13.93
CA LEU A 276 8.07 -1.09 -13.70
C LEU A 276 7.55 -0.20 -14.81
N ILE A 277 6.47 -0.61 -15.47
CA ILE A 277 5.59 0.27 -16.24
C ILE A 277 4.38 0.58 -15.37
N THR A 278 4.22 1.83 -14.96
CA THR A 278 3.11 2.28 -14.11
C THR A 278 2.65 3.67 -14.54
N ASP A 279 1.59 4.20 -13.94
CA ASP A 279 1.06 5.53 -14.24
C ASP A 279 1.25 6.51 -13.06
N TYR A 280 0.47 6.34 -11.99
CA TYR A 280 0.42 7.23 -10.82
C TYR A 280 0.52 6.42 -9.51
N SER A 281 1.00 5.17 -9.60
CA SER A 281 1.04 4.23 -8.49
C SER A 281 2.16 4.55 -7.51
N SER A 282 1.88 4.44 -6.22
CA SER A 282 2.90 4.49 -5.17
C SER A 282 3.89 3.32 -5.25
N VAL A 283 3.60 2.27 -6.02
CA VAL A 283 4.55 1.17 -6.31
C VAL A 283 5.80 1.70 -7.01
N ALA A 284 5.72 2.80 -7.77
CA ALA A 284 6.90 3.44 -8.35
C ALA A 284 7.95 3.76 -7.29
N TRP A 285 7.55 4.22 -6.09
CA TRP A 285 8.48 4.53 -5.02
C TRP A 285 9.31 3.32 -4.58
N ASP A 286 8.75 2.10 -4.62
CA ASP A 286 9.48 0.88 -4.24
C ASP A 286 10.59 0.55 -5.25
N TYR A 287 10.36 0.82 -6.54
CA TYR A 287 11.37 0.67 -7.59
C TYR A 287 12.42 1.77 -7.52
N ILE A 288 11.99 3.02 -7.32
CA ILE A 288 12.88 4.16 -7.18
C ILE A 288 13.80 3.96 -5.95
N TYR A 289 13.25 3.55 -4.81
CA TYR A 289 14.02 3.25 -3.59
C TYR A 289 15.11 2.19 -3.83
N THR A 290 14.85 1.24 -4.73
CA THR A 290 15.78 0.15 -5.08
C THR A 290 16.63 0.44 -6.31
N ASN A 291 16.63 1.69 -6.79
CA ASN A 291 17.33 2.14 -8.01
C ASN A 291 16.98 1.31 -9.27
N ARG A 292 15.72 0.87 -9.36
CA ARG A 292 15.17 0.15 -10.51
C ARG A 292 14.37 1.07 -11.42
N ASN A 293 14.25 0.68 -12.68
CA ASN A 293 13.69 1.55 -13.71
C ASN A 293 12.17 1.63 -13.57
N VAL A 294 11.67 2.86 -13.66
CA VAL A 294 10.23 3.15 -13.74
C VAL A 294 9.96 3.89 -15.04
N ILE A 295 8.97 3.42 -15.77
CA ILE A 295 8.40 4.07 -16.95
C ILE A 295 7.00 4.53 -16.55
N PHE A 296 6.78 5.84 -16.61
CA PHE A 296 5.50 6.45 -16.25
C PHE A 296 4.62 6.55 -17.50
N PHE A 297 3.78 5.54 -17.73
CA PHE A 297 2.82 5.49 -18.83
C PHE A 297 1.50 6.20 -18.46
N GLN A 298 1.45 7.51 -18.75
CA GLN A 298 0.41 8.43 -18.32
C GLN A 298 -0.45 8.90 -19.51
N PHE A 299 -1.10 7.96 -20.19
CA PHE A 299 -1.89 8.23 -21.40
C PHE A 299 -3.10 9.16 -21.18
N ASP A 300 -3.50 9.37 -19.93
CA ASP A 300 -4.61 10.22 -19.51
C ASP A 300 -4.16 11.39 -18.62
N TYR A 301 -2.89 11.79 -18.72
CA TYR A 301 -2.29 12.83 -17.89
C TYR A 301 -3.11 14.12 -17.79
N ASP A 302 -3.65 14.64 -18.90
CA ASP A 302 -4.41 15.90 -18.88
C ASP A 302 -5.66 15.79 -18.02
N LYS A 303 -6.34 14.63 -18.03
CA LYS A 303 -7.51 14.38 -17.17
C LYS A 303 -7.07 14.16 -15.73
N TYR A 304 -6.07 13.31 -15.52
CA TYR A 304 -5.65 12.86 -14.19
C TYR A 304 -4.98 13.98 -13.37
N SER A 305 -4.23 14.87 -14.02
CA SER A 305 -3.55 16.02 -13.41
C SER A 305 -4.52 17.10 -12.91
N ILE A 306 -5.77 17.10 -13.39
CA ILE A 306 -6.86 17.95 -12.90
C ILE A 306 -7.65 17.24 -11.81
N ASN A 307 -8.03 15.97 -12.04
CA ASN A 307 -8.81 15.18 -11.09
C ASN A 307 -8.37 13.70 -11.14
N PRO A 308 -7.78 13.15 -10.05
CA PRO A 308 -7.69 13.71 -8.69
C PRO A 308 -6.64 14.82 -8.52
N GLY A 309 -5.75 14.98 -9.49
CA GLY A 309 -4.61 15.88 -9.44
C GLY A 309 -3.33 15.20 -8.96
N LEU A 310 -2.20 15.88 -9.19
CA LEU A 310 -0.86 15.38 -8.87
C LEU A 310 -0.10 16.35 -7.94
N TYR A 311 0.78 15.82 -7.10
CA TYR A 311 1.73 16.64 -6.33
C TYR A 311 3.00 16.93 -7.13
N ILE A 312 3.48 15.97 -7.92
CA ILE A 312 4.65 16.12 -8.78
C ILE A 312 4.19 16.27 -10.23
N LEU A 313 4.26 17.50 -10.75
CA LEU A 313 3.95 17.81 -12.15
C LEU A 313 5.21 17.79 -13.02
N GLU A 314 6.29 18.36 -12.49
CA GLU A 314 7.56 18.54 -13.16
C GLU A 314 8.70 18.08 -12.25
N ASP A 315 9.41 17.04 -12.68
CA ASP A 315 10.68 16.60 -12.12
C ASP A 315 11.39 15.78 -13.20
N ASN A 316 12.26 16.43 -13.98
CA ASN A 316 12.84 15.83 -15.18
C ASN A 316 13.74 14.61 -14.87
N ASN A 317 14.25 14.50 -13.64
CA ASN A 317 15.06 13.36 -13.24
C ASN A 317 14.17 12.17 -12.85
N LEU A 318 13.17 12.41 -11.98
CA LEU A 318 12.21 11.38 -11.55
C LEU A 318 11.35 10.88 -12.71
N LEU A 319 10.86 11.80 -13.54
CA LEU A 319 9.91 11.54 -14.63
C LEU A 319 10.58 11.41 -16.00
N LYS A 320 11.89 11.12 -16.05
CA LYS A 320 12.67 11.03 -17.29
C LYS A 320 12.06 10.09 -18.35
N ASN A 321 11.48 8.98 -17.90
CA ASN A 321 10.84 7.97 -18.74
C ASN A 321 9.30 8.11 -18.72
N ARG A 322 8.78 9.33 -18.61
CA ARG A 322 7.35 9.61 -18.72
C ARG A 322 6.92 9.60 -20.18
N VAL A 323 5.96 8.75 -20.50
CA VAL A 323 5.34 8.63 -21.82
C VAL A 323 3.83 8.79 -21.71
N ARG A 324 3.22 9.35 -22.74
CA ARG A 324 1.80 9.74 -22.80
C ARG A 324 1.02 8.99 -23.88
N THR A 325 1.66 8.12 -24.65
CA THR A 325 0.99 7.31 -25.68
C THR A 325 1.63 5.93 -25.78
N ALA A 326 0.87 4.94 -26.25
CA ALA A 326 1.39 3.61 -26.55
C ALA A 326 2.52 3.67 -27.60
N LEU A 327 2.44 4.61 -28.56
CA LEU A 327 3.50 4.85 -29.55
C LEU A 327 4.82 5.28 -28.92
N GLU A 328 4.80 6.24 -27.99
CA GLU A 328 6.01 6.66 -27.27
C GLU A 328 6.62 5.50 -26.46
N LEU A 329 5.77 4.68 -25.83
CA LEU A 329 6.20 3.50 -25.11
C LEU A 329 6.85 2.47 -26.07
N ARG A 330 6.28 2.24 -27.25
CA ARG A 330 6.88 1.38 -28.29
C ARG A 330 8.25 1.88 -28.76
N ILE A 331 8.39 3.19 -28.99
CA ILE A 331 9.67 3.81 -29.39
C ILE A 331 10.74 3.59 -28.31
N LEU A 332 10.38 3.72 -27.03
CA LEU A 332 11.29 3.48 -25.92
C LEU A 332 11.80 2.02 -25.89
N PHE A 333 10.91 1.05 -26.15
CA PHE A 333 11.29 -0.36 -26.22
C PHE A 333 12.11 -0.71 -27.47
N ASN A 334 11.86 -0.05 -28.59
CA ASN A 334 12.61 -0.26 -29.83
C ASN A 334 14.06 0.27 -29.75
N SER A 335 14.30 1.33 -28.97
CA SER A 335 15.63 1.94 -28.79
C SER A 335 16.52 1.24 -27.75
N ASP A 336 16.04 0.18 -27.09
CA ASP A 336 16.68 -0.49 -25.94
C ASP A 336 16.98 0.41 -24.71
N GLU A 337 16.52 1.68 -24.73
CA GLU A 337 16.75 2.67 -23.66
C GLU A 337 16.10 2.28 -22.32
N VAL A 338 15.11 1.37 -22.36
CA VAL A 338 14.45 0.75 -21.19
C VAL A 338 15.46 0.10 -20.24
N SER A 339 16.54 -0.48 -20.77
CA SER A 339 17.55 -1.23 -20.00
C SER A 339 18.70 -0.37 -19.47
N CYS A 340 18.87 0.84 -20.00
CA CYS A 340 20.10 1.64 -19.82
C CYS A 340 20.02 2.71 -18.73
N THR A 341 18.86 2.93 -18.09
CA THR A 341 18.69 4.09 -17.20
C THR A 341 18.27 3.74 -15.77
N SER A 342 19.01 2.86 -15.09
CA SER A 342 19.12 2.99 -13.63
C SER A 342 19.74 4.36 -13.31
N GLY A 343 19.37 4.99 -12.21
CA GLY A 343 19.97 6.29 -11.85
C GLY A 343 18.99 7.43 -11.59
N TYR A 344 17.77 7.15 -11.11
CA TYR A 344 17.20 8.16 -10.22
C TYR A 344 18.02 8.12 -8.93
N ILE A 345 18.98 9.03 -8.81
CA ILE A 345 19.69 9.26 -7.56
C ILE A 345 18.87 10.31 -6.81
N ASP A 346 18.23 9.88 -5.73
CA ASP A 346 17.58 10.80 -4.83
C ASP A 346 18.64 11.62 -4.08
N ASP A 347 18.56 12.94 -4.17
CA ASP A 347 19.39 13.88 -3.43
C ASP A 347 18.88 14.12 -2.00
N GLY A 348 18.06 13.22 -1.48
CA GLY A 348 17.36 13.33 -0.19
C GLY A 348 15.98 13.97 -0.27
N LYS A 349 15.52 14.35 -1.47
CA LYS A 349 14.22 14.97 -1.68
C LYS A 349 13.05 14.03 -1.37
N TYR A 350 13.04 12.82 -1.93
CA TYR A 350 11.93 11.88 -1.76
C TYR A 350 12.19 10.80 -0.70
N PHE A 351 13.46 10.54 -0.37
CA PHE A 351 13.88 9.55 0.62
C PHE A 351 14.88 10.18 1.60
N ALA A 352 14.48 10.33 2.86
CA ALA A 352 15.42 10.77 3.89
C ALA A 352 16.46 9.70 4.24
N PHE A 353 16.12 8.42 4.03
CA PHE A 353 16.96 7.28 4.39
C PHE A 353 16.89 6.19 3.33
N ILE A 354 18.04 5.62 2.98
CA ILE A 354 18.18 4.43 2.13
C ILE A 354 19.22 3.51 2.78
N ASP A 355 18.87 2.91 3.92
CA ASP A 355 19.84 2.20 4.80
C ASP A 355 19.29 0.91 5.46
N LYS A 356 18.05 0.52 5.15
CA LYS A 356 17.35 -0.64 5.73
C LYS A 356 17.19 -0.62 7.25
N ASN A 357 17.10 0.56 7.85
CA ASN A 357 16.93 0.74 9.30
C ASN A 357 15.56 1.36 9.67
N ASN A 358 14.55 1.16 8.82
CA ASN A 358 13.24 1.82 8.94
C ASN A 358 12.41 1.27 10.10
N CYS A 359 12.37 -0.05 10.28
CA CYS A 359 11.64 -0.67 11.39
C CYS A 359 12.22 -0.23 12.75
N ASN A 360 13.54 -0.15 12.86
CA ASN A 360 14.22 0.32 14.05
C ASN A 360 13.85 1.77 14.38
N ARG A 361 13.85 2.68 13.38
CA ARG A 361 13.43 4.07 13.61
C ARG A 361 11.99 4.17 14.10
N ILE A 362 11.09 3.37 13.54
CA ILE A 362 9.68 3.33 13.97
C ILE A 362 9.59 2.85 15.43
N VAL A 363 10.24 1.73 15.78
CA VAL A 363 10.25 1.20 17.15
C VAL A 363 10.86 2.19 18.15
N ASN A 364 11.99 2.80 17.82
CA ASN A 364 12.61 3.81 18.68
C ASN A 364 11.70 5.00 18.90
N LYS A 365 10.95 5.42 17.88
CA LYS A 365 10.00 6.52 18.02
C LYS A 365 8.80 6.16 18.91
N ILE A 366 8.29 4.94 18.77
CA ILE A 366 7.23 4.40 19.64
C ILE A 366 7.70 4.38 21.10
N ASN A 367 8.90 3.86 21.35
CA ASN A 367 9.46 3.78 22.70
C ASN A 367 9.71 5.16 23.32
N ALA A 368 10.22 6.11 22.54
CA ALA A 368 10.46 7.48 23.01
C ALA A 368 9.18 8.19 23.46
N LEU A 369 8.04 7.92 22.82
CA LEU A 369 6.75 8.50 23.21
C LEU A 369 6.14 7.78 24.43
N ASN A 370 6.31 6.46 24.53
CA ASN A 370 5.85 5.69 25.69
C ASN A 370 6.60 6.00 26.99
N LEU A 371 7.79 6.62 26.94
CA LEU A 371 8.57 7.00 28.13
C LEU A 371 8.12 8.35 28.74
N ASN A 372 7.28 9.10 28.05
CA ASN A 372 6.79 10.42 28.48
C ASN A 372 5.39 10.39 29.08
N ASP A 373 4.76 9.21 29.16
CA ASP A 373 3.49 8.91 29.84
C ASP A 373 3.76 8.11 31.12
#